data_AF-A0A2E7NJ45-F1
#
_entry.id   AF-A0A2E7NJ45-F1
#
_cell.length_a   1.000
_cell.length_b   1.000
_cell.length_c   1.000
_cell.angle_alpha   90.00
_cell.angle_beta   90.00
_cell.angle_gamma   90.00
#
_symmetry.space_group_name_H-M   'P 1'
#
loop_
_entity.id
_entity.type
_entity.pdbx_description
1 polymer ?
#
loop_
_entity_poly.entity_id
_entity_poly.type
_entity_poly.pdbx_seq_one_letter_code
_entity_poly.pdbx_strand_id
1 'polypeptide(L)' 'MGRVERTREIARRRHRRAKLQKLRKQFAAASNKSQKQAIVEKVQRISPLVDLENEAASD' A
#
# COMPACT_ATOMS: atom_id res chain seq x y z
N MET A 1 -25.16 -15.79 -6.74
CA MET A 1 -24.89 -14.35 -7.01
C MET A 1 -23.42 -14.15 -7.36
N GLY A 2 -23.01 -14.56 -8.56
CA GLY A 2 -21.63 -14.45 -9.01
C GLY A 2 -21.31 -13.02 -9.40
N ARG A 3 -20.39 -12.37 -8.70
CA ARG A 3 -19.79 -11.11 -9.16
C ARG A 3 -19.17 -11.33 -10.53
N VAL A 4 -19.60 -10.56 -11.54
CA VAL A 4 -18.98 -10.50 -12.89
C VAL A 4 -17.50 -10.17 -12.74
N GLU A 5 -16.63 -10.72 -13.59
CA GLU A 5 -15.17 -10.59 -13.47
C GLU A 5 -14.70 -9.15 -13.27
N ARG A 6 -15.29 -8.21 -14.02
CA ARG A 6 -15.04 -6.76 -13.87
C ARG A 6 -15.27 -6.27 -12.44
N THR A 7 -16.36 -6.70 -11.79
CA THR A 7 -16.65 -6.31 -10.40
C THR A 7 -15.68 -6.94 -9.39
N ARG A 8 -15.19 -8.16 -9.64
CA ARG A 8 -14.14 -8.79 -8.82
C ARG A 8 -12.82 -8.04 -8.95
N GLU A 9 -12.47 -7.65 -10.17
CA GLU A 9 -11.28 -6.86 -10.44
C GLU A 9 -11.35 -5.48 -9.74
N ILE A 10 -12.46 -4.76 -9.88
CA ILE A 10 -12.67 -3.48 -9.20
C ILE A 10 -12.55 -3.66 -7.67
N ALA A 11 -13.12 -4.72 -7.11
CA ALA A 11 -13.00 -5.01 -5.68
C ALA A 11 -11.54 -5.27 -5.28
N ARG A 12 -10.77 -6.05 -6.05
CA ARG A 12 -9.33 -6.27 -5.82
C ARG A 12 -8.53 -4.97 -5.90
N ARG A 13 -8.81 -4.11 -6.89
CA ARG A 13 -8.17 -2.79 -7.03
C ARG A 13 -8.47 -1.89 -5.83
N ARG A 14 -9.73 -1.83 -5.37
CA ARG A 14 -10.15 -1.08 -4.18
C ARG A 14 -9.45 -1.59 -2.92
N HIS A 15 -9.42 -2.91 -2.71
CA HIS A 15 -8.74 -3.52 -1.58
C HIS A 15 -7.24 -3.22 -1.58
N ARG A 16 -6.58 -3.29 -2.74
CA ARG A 16 -5.17 -2.93 -2.89
C ARG A 16 -4.92 -1.47 -2.49
N ARG A 17 -5.74 -0.53 -2.98
CA ARG A 17 -5.65 0.90 -2.64
C ARG A 17 -5.82 1.15 -1.13
N ALA A 18 -6.82 0.54 -0.51
CA ALA A 18 -7.05 0.66 0.92
C ALA A 18 -5.87 0.13 1.75
N LYS A 19 -5.29 -1.01 1.34
CA LYS A 19 -4.13 -1.60 2.00
C LYS A 19 -2.90 -0.70 1.90
N LEU A 20 -2.64 -0.13 0.73
CA LEU A 20 -1.54 0.83 0.52
C LEU A 20 -1.73 2.10 1.37
N GLN A 21 -2.95 2.64 1.42
CA GLN A 21 -3.23 3.81 2.27
C GLN A 21 -3.00 3.52 3.75
N LYS A 22 -3.36 2.33 4.23
CA LYS A 22 -3.05 1.90 5.60
C LYS A 22 -1.55 1.84 5.85
N LEU A 23 -0.78 1.28 4.92
CA LEU A 23 0.68 1.18 5.04
C LEU A 23 1.36 2.55 5.00
N ARG A 24 0.89 3.49 4.17
CA ARG A 24 1.34 4.89 4.17
C ARG A 24 1.17 5.54 5.55
N LYS A 25 -0.02 5.42 6.14
CA LYS A 25 -0.30 5.95 7.49
C LYS A 25 0.61 5.32 8.55
N GLN A 26 0.82 4.00 8.47
CA GLN A 26 1.72 3.29 9.38
C GLN A 26 3.17 3.73 9.20
N PHE A 27 3.62 3.99 7.97
CA PHE A 27 4.97 4.46 7.68
C PHE A 27 5.21 5.87 8.24
N ALA A 28 4.24 6.77 8.07
CA ALA A 28 4.30 8.13 8.62
C ALA A 28 4.31 8.14 10.16
N ALA A 29 3.57 7.23 10.80
CA ALA A 29 3.52 7.11 12.26
C ALA A 29 4.68 6.30 12.88
N ALA A 30 5.43 5.55 12.09
CA ALA A 30 6.51 4.70 12.59
C ALA A 30 7.74 5.54 12.93
N SER A 31 8.21 5.48 14.19
CA SER A 31 9.46 6.14 14.62
C SER A 31 10.69 5.25 14.43
N ASN A 32 10.49 3.93 14.40
CA ASN A 32 11.58 2.95 14.34
C ASN A 32 11.98 2.60 12.91
N LYS A 33 13.29 2.66 12.62
CA LYS A 33 13.87 2.31 11.30
C LYS A 33 13.50 0.89 10.85
N SER A 34 13.55 -0.08 11.75
CA SER A 34 13.16 -1.47 11.47
C SER A 34 11.68 -1.60 11.05
N GLN A 35 10.77 -0.86 11.69
CA GLN A 35 9.35 -0.87 11.34
C GLN A 35 9.10 -0.20 9.98
N LYS A 36 9.79 0.92 9.70
CA LYS A 36 9.73 1.57 8.39
C LYS A 36 10.17 0.62 7.27
N GLN A 37 11.26 -0.10 7.47
CA GLN A 37 11.78 -1.07 6.48
C GLN A 37 10.81 -2.22 6.22
N ALA A 38 10.23 -2.81 7.27
CA ALA A 38 9.22 -3.85 7.13
C ALA A 38 7.96 -3.38 6.38
N ILE A 39 7.57 -2.10 6.55
CA ILE A 39 6.45 -1.50 5.82
C ILE A 39 6.80 -1.30 4.34
N VAL A 40 8.01 -0.80 4.04
CA VAL A 40 8.50 -0.61 2.67
C VAL A 40 8.54 -1.95 1.92
N GLU A 41 9.11 -2.99 2.51
CA GLU A 41 9.12 -4.33 1.90
C GLU A 41 7.71 -4.84 1.59
N LYS A 42 6.77 -4.59 2.52
CA LYS A 42 5.38 -5.00 2.36
C LYS A 42 4.67 -4.23 1.25
N VAL A 43 4.98 -2.94 1.08
CA VAL A 43 4.46 -2.13 -0.03
C VAL A 43 5.03 -2.60 -1.36
N GLN A 44 6.34 -2.83 -1.44
CA GLN A 44 7.02 -3.31 -2.65
C GLN A 44 6.43 -4.64 -3.15
N ARG A 45 6.12 -5.58 -2.24
CA ARG A 45 5.44 -6.85 -2.60
C ARG A 45 4.01 -6.65 -3.13
N ILE A 46 3.32 -5.59 -2.74
CA ILE A 46 1.93 -5.32 -3.16
C ILE A 46 1.91 -4.55 -4.49
N SER A 47 2.82 -3.60 -4.65
CA SER A 47 2.91 -2.75 -5.82
C SER A 47 4.36 -2.26 -5.98
N PRO A 48 5.09 -2.72 -7.00
CA PRO A 48 6.47 -2.30 -7.24
C PRO A 48 6.58 -0.83 -7.68
N LEU A 49 5.47 -0.21 -8.08
CA LEU A 49 5.42 1.19 -8.52
C LEU A 49 5.21 2.20 -7.37
N VAL A 50 4.95 1.73 -6.15
CA VAL A 50 4.70 2.63 -5.01
C VAL A 50 5.95 2.68 -4.16
N ASP A 51 6.61 3.82 -4.19
CA ASP A 51 7.78 4.08 -3.38
C ASP A 51 7.43 5.07 -2.27
N LEU A 52 7.35 4.55 -1.04
CA LEU A 52 7.01 5.34 0.14
C LEU A 52 8.11 6.32 0.53
N GLU A 53 9.37 6.02 0.21
CA GLU A 53 10.50 6.88 0.57
C GLU A 53 10.51 8.14 -0.31
N ASN A 54 10.20 7.97 -1.60
CA ASN A 54 10.06 9.08 -2.53
C ASN A 54 8.76 9.88 -2.36
N GLU A 55 7.63 9.24 -1.99
CA GLU A 55 6.36 9.94 -1.72
C GLU A 55 6.43 10.87 -0.50
N ALA A 56 7.26 10.55 0.51
CA ALA A 56 7.43 11.38 1.69
C ALA A 56 8.23 12.67 1.43
N ALA A 57 8.98 12.74 0.31
CA ALA A 57 9.79 13.89 -0.07
C ALA A 57 9.03 14.92 -0.94
N SER A 58 7.80 14.60 -1.37
CA SER A 58 7.01 15.40 -2.31
C SER A 58 5.86 16.19 -1.68
N ASP A 59 5.86 16.39 -0.37
CA ASP A 59 4.85 17.17 0.38
C ASP A 59 5.53 18.26 1.24
#